data_AF-A0A8C3GNR7-F1
#
_entry.id   AF-A0A8C3GNR7-F1
#
_cell.length_a   1.000
_cell.length_b   1.000
_cell.length_c   1.000
_cell.angle_alpha   90.00
_cell.angle_beta   90.00
_cell.angle_gamma   90.00
#
_symmetry.space_group_name_H-M   'P 1'
#
loop_
_entity.id
_entity.type
_entity.pdbx_description
1 polymer ?
#
loop_
_entity_poly.entity_id
_entity_poly.type
_entity_poly.pdbx_seq_one_letter_code
_entity_poly.pdbx_strand_id
1 'polypeptide(L)'
;MAAAGGFVRELERRGGPALRLEQRAAGGVGCVVWDAALVLAKFLETGACPLARRAVLELGAGTGAVGIMAATLGANVTVTDLEELQELLLVNIENNKHLVTGSVRAKGRRCHGVSAAP
;
A
#
# COMPACT_ATOMS: atom_id res chain seq x y z
N MET A 1 -2.95 -8.44 26.01
CA MET A 1 -2.95 -8.41 24.54
C MET A 1 -1.55 -8.06 24.08
N ALA A 2 -0.82 -8.98 23.45
CA ALA A 2 0.50 -8.67 22.92
C ALA A 2 0.33 -7.76 21.70
N ALA A 3 0.91 -6.56 21.74
CA ALA A 3 1.14 -5.79 20.53
C ALA A 3 2.06 -6.64 19.64
N ALA A 4 1.53 -7.20 18.56
CA ALA A 4 2.37 -7.84 17.54
C ALA A 4 3.34 -6.77 17.05
N GLY A 5 4.64 -6.97 17.28
CA GLY A 5 5.68 -5.96 17.02
C GLY A 5 5.61 -5.48 15.57
N GLY A 6 5.05 -4.29 15.37
CA GLY A 6 5.07 -3.58 14.11
C GLY A 6 6.41 -2.89 13.91
N PHE A 7 6.82 -2.73 12.66
CA PHE A 7 8.00 -1.95 12.31
C PHE A 7 7.72 -1.15 11.03
N VAL A 8 8.29 0.05 10.95
CA VAL A 8 8.04 0.98 9.85
C VAL A 8 9.15 0.84 8.81
N ARG A 9 8.75 0.66 7.54
CA ARG A 9 9.62 0.89 6.39
C ARG A 9 9.44 2.32 5.91
N GLU A 10 10.53 3.07 5.85
CA GLU A 10 10.56 4.36 5.17
C GLU A 10 10.90 4.16 3.69
N LEU A 11 10.10 4.76 2.82
CA LEU A 11 10.33 4.81 1.37
C LEU A 11 10.45 6.26 0.95
N GLU A 12 11.68 6.69 0.72
CA GLU A 12 11.99 8.06 0.28
C GLU A 12 11.17 8.46 -0.93
N ARG A 13 10.85 9.76 -1.05
CA ARG A 13 10.20 10.34 -2.22
C ARG A 13 11.11 11.36 -2.88
N ARG A 14 11.07 11.45 -4.21
CA ARG A 14 11.86 12.42 -4.98
C ARG A 14 11.41 13.86 -4.70
N GLY A 15 10.13 14.04 -4.42
CA GLY A 15 9.48 15.35 -4.27
C GLY A 15 9.15 15.78 -2.84
N GLY A 16 9.73 15.16 -1.80
CA GLY A 16 9.42 15.55 -0.42
C GLY A 16 9.61 14.41 0.59
N PRO A 17 8.88 14.46 1.73
CA PRO A 17 9.03 13.50 2.81
C PRO A 17 8.76 12.06 2.37
N ALA A 18 9.47 11.12 2.99
CA ALA A 18 9.32 9.68 2.78
C ALA A 18 7.92 9.18 3.16
N LEU A 19 7.46 8.12 2.47
CA LEU A 19 6.32 7.33 2.92
C LEU A 19 6.69 6.50 4.13
N ARG A 20 5.78 6.39 5.10
CA ARG A 20 5.92 5.55 6.29
C ARG A 20 4.99 4.37 6.20
N LEU A 21 5.54 3.17 5.99
CA LEU A 21 4.77 1.95 5.77
C LEU A 21 4.94 1.03 6.98
N GLU A 22 3.89 0.93 7.79
CA GLU A 22 3.74 -0.07 8.83
C GLU A 22 3.85 -1.47 8.20
N GLN A 23 4.60 -2.34 8.88
CA GLN A 23 4.74 -3.76 8.58
C GLN A 23 4.48 -4.54 9.85
N ARG A 24 3.99 -5.78 9.71
CA ARG A 24 3.69 -6.66 10.85
C ARG A 24 4.50 -7.93 10.75
N ALA A 25 5.17 -8.31 11.84
CA ALA A 25 5.89 -9.58 11.92
C ALA A 25 4.96 -10.81 11.98
N ALA A 26 3.71 -10.62 12.45
CA ALA A 26 2.65 -11.61 12.43
C ALA A 26 1.64 -11.28 11.32
N GLY A 27 1.25 -12.26 10.50
CA GLY A 27 0.30 -12.07 9.39
C GLY A 27 0.81 -12.51 8.00
N GLY A 28 1.94 -13.20 7.90
CA GLY A 28 2.43 -13.78 6.64
C GLY A 28 3.07 -12.78 5.67
N VAL A 29 3.27 -13.23 4.43
CA VAL A 29 4.07 -12.53 3.40
C VAL A 29 3.49 -11.20 2.93
N GLY A 30 2.20 -10.94 3.16
CA GLY A 30 1.54 -9.69 2.75
C GLY A 30 1.85 -8.49 3.65
N CYS A 31 2.46 -8.72 4.82
CA CYS A 31 2.69 -7.69 5.83
C CYS A 31 4.03 -6.96 5.73
N VAL A 32 4.83 -7.23 4.68
CA VAL A 32 6.15 -6.60 4.47
C VAL A 32 6.25 -5.90 3.12
N VAL A 33 7.11 -4.89 3.03
CA VAL A 33 7.41 -4.20 1.77
C VAL A 33 8.44 -5.02 1.00
N TRP A 34 7.99 -5.59 -0.12
CA TRP A 34 8.84 -6.35 -1.04
C TRP A 34 9.69 -5.45 -1.93
N ASP A 35 10.86 -5.94 -2.34
CA ASP A 35 11.78 -5.18 -3.20
C ASP A 35 11.15 -4.75 -4.53
N ALA A 36 10.29 -5.60 -5.12
CA ALA A 36 9.56 -5.26 -6.33
C ALA A 36 8.65 -4.04 -6.15
N ALA A 37 8.05 -3.86 -4.96
CA ALA A 37 7.24 -2.70 -4.65
C ALA A 37 8.09 -1.42 -4.57
N LEU A 38 9.30 -1.50 -4.03
CA LEU A 38 10.24 -0.38 -4.00
C LEU A 38 10.66 0.04 -5.41
N VAL A 39 11.03 -0.94 -6.25
CA VAL A 39 11.43 -0.71 -7.64
C VAL A 39 10.29 -0.06 -8.42
N LEU A 40 9.07 -0.59 -8.31
CA LEU A 40 7.91 -0.05 -9.01
C LEU A 40 7.54 1.35 -8.52
N ALA A 41 7.50 1.57 -7.20
CA ALA A 41 7.23 2.90 -6.65
C ALA A 41 8.25 3.94 -7.14
N LYS A 42 9.54 3.59 -7.16
CA LYS A 42 10.60 4.45 -7.71
C LYS A 42 10.49 4.67 -9.22
N PHE A 43 10.08 3.65 -9.96
CA PHE A 43 9.81 3.78 -11.39
C PHE A 43 8.67 4.77 -11.66
N LEU A 44 7.59 4.76 -10.87
CA LEU A 44 6.50 5.73 -11.04
C LEU A 44 6.96 7.18 -10.86
N GLU A 45 7.89 7.43 -9.92
CA GLU A 45 8.46 8.77 -9.69
C GLU A 45 9.30 9.29 -10.87
N THR A 46 9.71 8.43 -11.81
CA THR A 46 10.44 8.88 -13.02
C THR A 46 9.55 9.69 -13.96
N GLY A 47 8.22 9.60 -13.82
CA GLY A 47 7.27 10.23 -14.73
C GLY A 47 7.08 9.48 -16.06
N ALA A 48 7.72 8.31 -16.24
CA ALA A 48 7.52 7.46 -17.42
C ALA A 48 6.06 7.03 -17.61
N CYS A 49 5.27 7.02 -16.51
CA CYS A 49 3.83 6.82 -16.54
C CYS A 49 3.13 8.01 -15.85
N PRO A 50 2.55 8.95 -16.60
CA PRO A 50 1.81 10.07 -16.00
C PRO A 50 0.50 9.61 -15.34
N LEU A 51 0.45 9.70 -14.01
CA LEU A 51 -0.65 9.18 -13.20
C LEU A 51 -1.65 10.22 -12.71
N ALA A 52 -1.33 11.52 -12.82
CA ALA A 52 -2.19 12.58 -12.30
C ALA A 52 -3.63 12.48 -12.85
N ARG A 53 -4.60 12.48 -11.93
CA ARG A 53 -6.05 12.35 -12.18
C ARG A 53 -6.50 11.04 -12.82
N ARG A 54 -5.61 10.06 -13.01
CA ARG A 54 -5.98 8.73 -13.55
C ARG A 54 -6.61 7.87 -12.47
N ALA A 55 -7.55 7.01 -12.88
CA ALA A 55 -8.04 5.95 -12.03
C ALA A 55 -7.03 4.78 -12.06
N VAL A 56 -6.57 4.34 -10.89
CA VAL A 56 -5.59 3.26 -10.74
C VAL A 56 -6.15 2.18 -9.83
N LEU A 57 -5.97 0.92 -10.20
CA LEU A 57 -6.29 -0.25 -9.40
C LEU A 57 -4.99 -1.00 -9.11
N GLU A 58 -4.68 -1.20 -7.84
CA GLU A 58 -3.57 -2.06 -7.39
C GLU A 58 -4.15 -3.38 -6.87
N LEU A 59 -3.60 -4.50 -7.37
CA LEU A 59 -3.97 -5.85 -6.98
C LEU A 59 -2.82 -6.47 -6.17
N GLY A 60 -3.12 -7.08 -5.02
CA GLY A 60 -2.08 -7.64 -4.15
C GLY A 60 -1.23 -6.53 -3.53
N ALA A 61 -1.90 -5.52 -2.98
CA ALA A 61 -1.27 -4.30 -2.49
C ALA A 61 -0.35 -4.52 -1.28
N GLY A 62 -0.56 -5.58 -0.49
CA GLY A 62 0.21 -5.85 0.73
C GLY A 62 0.12 -4.68 1.72
N THR A 63 1.23 -3.97 1.88
CA THR A 63 1.33 -2.74 2.69
C THR A 63 0.73 -1.50 2.01
N GLY A 64 0.43 -1.55 0.71
CA GLY A 64 -0.08 -0.43 -0.09
C GLY A 64 1.00 0.51 -0.63
N ALA A 65 2.28 0.10 -0.58
CA ALA A 65 3.42 0.96 -0.91
C ALA A 65 3.29 1.64 -2.29
N VAL A 66 2.96 0.88 -3.34
CA VAL A 66 2.91 1.40 -4.71
C VAL A 66 1.66 2.23 -4.93
N GLY A 67 0.50 1.79 -4.47
CA GLY A 67 -0.74 2.55 -4.58
C GLY A 67 -0.70 3.87 -3.83
N ILE A 68 -0.12 3.91 -2.63
CA ILE A 68 0.09 5.16 -1.89
C ILE A 68 1.05 6.07 -2.67
N MET A 69 2.17 5.55 -3.18
CA MET A 69 3.08 6.33 -4.03
C MET A 69 2.33 6.94 -5.23
N ALA A 70 1.56 6.14 -5.96
CA ALA A 70 0.75 6.61 -7.09
C ALA A 70 -0.24 7.71 -6.68
N ALA A 71 -0.86 7.61 -5.51
CA ALA A 71 -1.77 8.63 -4.98
C ALA A 71 -1.03 9.93 -4.62
N THR A 72 0.23 9.86 -4.15
CA THR A 72 1.07 11.05 -3.95
C THR A 72 1.46 11.74 -5.27
N LEU A 73 1.43 11.01 -6.38
CA LEU A 73 1.64 11.50 -7.74
C LEU A 73 0.33 11.97 -8.41
N GLY A 74 -0.76 12.07 -7.64
CA GLY A 74 -2.03 12.64 -8.08
C GLY A 74 -3.04 11.65 -8.65
N ALA A 75 -2.80 10.34 -8.56
CA ALA A 75 -3.77 9.32 -9.00
C ALA A 75 -4.96 9.17 -8.05
N ASN A 76 -6.06 8.64 -8.58
CA ASN A 76 -7.22 8.18 -7.82
C ASN A 76 -7.17 6.66 -7.70
N VAL A 77 -6.63 6.18 -6.58
CA VAL A 77 -6.20 4.80 -6.40
C VAL A 77 -7.21 3.98 -5.61
N THR A 78 -7.46 2.76 -6.06
CA THR A 78 -8.07 1.69 -5.27
C THR A 78 -7.01 0.64 -5.02
N VAL A 79 -6.59 0.48 -3.76
CA VAL A 79 -5.68 -0.60 -3.37
C VAL A 79 -6.50 -1.80 -2.92
N THR A 80 -6.17 -2.99 -3.41
CA THR A 80 -6.93 -4.20 -3.13
C THR A 80 -6.04 -5.34 -2.70
N ASP A 81 -6.51 -6.09 -1.72
CA ASP A 81 -5.88 -7.30 -1.22
C ASP A 81 -6.93 -8.15 -0.47
N LEU A 82 -6.48 -9.24 0.15
CA LEU A 82 -7.27 -10.09 1.04
C LEU A 82 -7.84 -9.29 2.22
N GLU A 83 -8.93 -9.80 2.79
CA GLU A 83 -9.64 -9.16 3.91
C GLU A 83 -8.72 -8.94 5.13
N GLU A 84 -7.83 -9.90 5.40
CA GLU A 84 -6.86 -9.84 6.50
C GLU A 84 -5.86 -8.70 6.42
N LEU A 85 -5.64 -8.11 5.23
CA LEU A 85 -4.72 -6.99 5.02
C LEU A 85 -5.41 -5.63 4.98
N GLN A 86 -6.74 -5.57 5.05
CA GLN A 86 -7.46 -4.31 4.96
C GLN A 86 -7.12 -3.35 6.11
N GLU A 87 -6.92 -3.88 7.32
CA GLU A 87 -6.52 -3.06 8.47
C GLU A 87 -5.13 -2.43 8.24
N LEU A 88 -4.16 -3.22 7.73
CA LEU A 88 -2.82 -2.73 7.45
C LEU A 88 -2.82 -1.66 6.37
N LEU A 89 -3.57 -1.89 5.29
CA LEU A 89 -3.74 -0.92 4.21
C LEU A 89 -4.33 0.39 4.72
N LEU A 90 -5.36 0.34 5.57
CA LEU A 90 -5.98 1.54 6.14
C LEU A 90 -5.03 2.32 7.03
N VAL A 91 -4.24 1.64 7.88
CA VAL A 91 -3.20 2.28 8.70
C VAL A 91 -2.17 2.99 7.81
N ASN A 92 -1.69 2.33 6.76
CA ASN A 92 -0.69 2.92 5.88
C ASN A 92 -1.25 4.07 5.04
N ILE A 93 -2.51 3.99 4.61
CA ILE A 93 -3.19 5.13 3.99
C ILE A 93 -3.24 6.32 4.95
N GLU A 94 -3.68 6.10 6.19
CA GLU A 94 -3.85 7.15 7.19
C GLU A 94 -2.51 7.81 7.54
N ASN A 95 -1.46 7.02 7.76
CA ASN A 95 -0.11 7.50 8.06
C ASN A 95 0.44 8.43 6.96
N ASN A 96 0.03 8.23 5.71
CA ASN A 96 0.55 8.95 4.55
C ASN A 96 -0.46 9.92 3.93
N LYS A 97 -1.66 10.09 4.51
CA LYS A 97 -2.73 10.90 3.93
C LYS A 97 -2.32 12.34 3.62
N HIS A 98 -1.42 12.89 4.45
CA HIS A 98 -0.90 14.25 4.34
C HIS A 98 0.03 14.44 3.12
N LEU A 99 0.50 13.35 2.50
CA LEU A 99 1.34 13.36 1.30
C LEU A 99 0.56 13.09 0.02
N VAL A 100 -0.69 12.65 0.12
CA VAL A 100 -1.55 12.29 -1.01
C VAL A 100 -2.08 13.55 -1.69
N THR A 101 -1.86 13.66 -3.00
CA THR A 101 -2.35 14.78 -3.83
C THR A 101 -3.54 14.38 -4.70
N GLY A 102 -3.76 13.08 -4.90
CA GLY A 102 -4.96 12.50 -5.51
C GLY A 102 -5.91 11.93 -4.45
N SER A 103 -6.29 10.66 -4.61
CA SER A 103 -7.06 9.92 -3.61
C SER A 103 -6.61 8.47 -3.51
N VAL A 104 -6.80 7.84 -2.35
CA VAL A 104 -6.52 6.42 -2.15
C VAL A 104 -7.57 5.82 -1.22
N ARG A 105 -8.03 4.62 -1.55
CA ARG A 105 -8.94 3.84 -0.70
C ARG A 105 -8.62 2.35 -0.77
N ALA A 106 -8.79 1.65 0.34
CA ALA A 106 -8.67 0.21 0.40
C ALA A 106 -10.00 -0.47 0.06
N LYS A 107 -9.95 -1.62 -0.64
CA LYS A 107 -11.11 -2.48 -0.86
C LYS A 107 -10.71 -3.95 -0.79
N GLY A 108 -11.30 -4.66 0.17
CA GLY A 108 -11.15 -6.10 0.32
C GLY A 108 -11.99 -6.89 -0.67
N ARG A 109 -11.56 -8.11 -0.96
CA ARG A 109 -12.43 -9.15 -1.51
C ARG A 109 -12.44 -10.35 -0.58
N ARG A 110 -13.64 -10.78 -0.18
CA ARG A 110 -13.84 -12.12 0.37
C ARG A 110 -13.71 -13.15 -0.74
N CYS A 111 -12.68 -13.98 -0.66
CA CYS A 111 -12.61 -15.21 -1.44
C CYS A 111 -13.74 -16.14 -0.98
N HIS A 112 -14.86 -16.17 -1.70
CA HIS A 112 -15.88 -17.20 -1.51
C HIS A 112 -15.34 -18.49 -2.15
N GLY A 113 -14.56 -19.29 -1.42
CA GLY A 113 -14.06 -20.57 -1.96
C GLY A 113 -12.87 -21.25 -1.29
N VAL A 114 -12.22 -20.66 -0.29
CA VAL A 114 -11.22 -21.40 0.50
C VAL A 114 -11.81 -21.65 1.88
N SER A 115 -12.57 -22.74 2.01
CA SER A 115 -12.78 -23.34 3.32
C SER A 115 -11.40 -23.65 3.86
N ALA A 116 -11.03 -23.07 5.00
CA ALA A 116 -10.00 -23.67 5.83
C ALA A 116 -10.46 -25.12 6.05
N ALA A 117 -9.73 -26.08 5.49
CA ALA A 117 -9.91 -27.47 5.87
C ALA A 117 -9.50 -27.60 7.35
N PRO A 118 -10.20 -28.44 8.13
CA PRO A 118 -10.04 -28.55 9.58
C PRO A 118 -8.63 -28.95 10.02
#